data_AF-A0A1F8GXA6-F1
#
_entry.id   AF-A0A1F8GXA6-F1
#
_cell.length_a   1.000
_cell.length_b   1.000
_cell.length_c   1.000
_cell.angle_alpha   90.00
_cell.angle_beta   90.00
_cell.angle_gamma   90.00
#
_symmetry.space_group_name_H-M   'P 1'
#
loop_
_entity.id
_entity.type
_entity.pdbx_description
1 polymer ?
#
loop_
_entity_poly.entity_id
_entity_poly.type
_entity_poly.pdbx_seq_one_letter_code
_entity_poly.pdbx_strand_id
1 'polypeptide(L)'
;MFKRMSNLIGIKLLTPVLCLVLMGYAGGAHADTIGDRHVFFTSSQFEFWGLSKRAGTLQFISAHAYWYVGDEYWSGLSFDQRIRLKAFISTAAGEFDTRIYPTETAFFGSEPNPGIDNDARITIFITPLKPNIGGYFDTGNEYKQSDVPSSNEREMITITSPVVSDSSRYIAYLAHEFQHMISFNQRENIRHASDDVWLNELRSEYAITLNGYNDSFEGSSLQRRLPSFKEHSGDSLTEWRNASADYGVINLFGEYIAEHTSPRVIAATNRTRSTGIAGLNEALAQEGFQISAVELFSNWLVAVLVNDSRASSLYAYTRPGLATVRVLPTQTILNPVDGTVYTMPSNVKDWEGRWYDISGLTPGTYNTLRISFNSLSPSSFHVPYIVYRADGTYTVNAFDPTSAQNALYISQIGSAVTRVVVMPFKKDKLSDFGSDEPSTPMTVSLSRVDAVPAIASTPNSANRATQTIARGPHPEDFGLSSGDFIRVQGEANIYQINARGFKRLIPSAAICKAAAPGSGGCFSFVKTVLPAVQDAFELSAYVANPAQSDGTIYRAVRNQTGAVLVTTRMQRWNFSGLNPDSIFLIAAREQKLYR
;
A
#
# COMPACT_ATOMS: atom_id res chain seq x y z
N MET A 1 -18.34 -62.78 -5.71
CA MET A 1 -19.41 -63.80 -5.61
C MET A 1 -20.62 -63.16 -6.31
N PHE A 2 -20.90 -63.32 -7.61
CA PHE A 2 -21.11 -64.47 -8.52
C PHE A 2 -20.61 -64.08 -9.94
N LYS A 3 -19.78 -64.92 -10.61
CA LYS A 3 -20.04 -65.71 -11.85
C LYS A 3 -20.99 -65.08 -12.89
N ARG A 4 -20.87 -65.18 -14.23
CA ARG A 4 -19.94 -65.66 -15.31
C ARG A 4 -20.88 -66.00 -16.50
N MET A 5 -20.34 -66.05 -17.73
CA MET A 5 -20.86 -66.70 -18.97
C MET A 5 -21.67 -65.79 -19.93
N SER A 6 -21.58 -65.86 -21.25
CA SER A 6 -20.59 -66.31 -22.25
C SER A 6 -21.17 -66.02 -23.65
N ASN A 7 -20.30 -65.83 -24.65
CA ASN A 7 -20.58 -65.64 -26.09
C ASN A 7 -21.62 -66.57 -26.71
N LEU A 8 -22.33 -66.12 -27.77
CA LEU A 8 -22.50 -66.86 -29.04
C LEU A 8 -23.19 -66.01 -30.17
N ILE A 9 -22.46 -65.84 -31.27
CA ILE A 9 -22.82 -65.95 -32.71
C ILE A 9 -24.09 -65.24 -33.27
N GLY A 10 -23.84 -64.14 -34.00
CA GLY A 10 -24.20 -63.87 -35.41
C GLY A 10 -25.62 -64.08 -35.95
N ILE A 11 -26.22 -63.01 -36.48
CA ILE A 11 -27.00 -62.98 -37.74
C ILE A 11 -26.91 -61.55 -38.31
N LYS A 12 -26.53 -61.45 -39.59
CA LYS A 12 -26.58 -60.24 -40.41
C LYS A 12 -28.04 -59.95 -40.79
N LEU A 13 -28.53 -58.75 -40.52
CA LEU A 13 -29.59 -58.13 -41.32
C LEU A 13 -29.20 -56.67 -41.62
N LEU A 14 -29.08 -56.37 -42.91
CA LEU A 14 -28.99 -55.03 -43.44
C LEU A 14 -30.30 -54.28 -43.12
N THR A 15 -30.18 -53.09 -42.54
CA THR A 15 -31.21 -52.05 -42.54
C THR A 15 -30.53 -50.72 -42.87
N PRO A 16 -31.15 -49.85 -43.68
CA PRO A 16 -30.47 -48.71 -44.27
C PRO A 16 -30.13 -47.69 -43.21
N VAL A 17 -28.89 -47.21 -43.25
CA VAL A 17 -28.41 -46.04 -42.50
C VAL A 17 -29.25 -44.85 -42.94
N LEU A 18 -30.23 -44.48 -42.11
CA LEU A 18 -30.83 -43.16 -42.16
C LEU A 18 -29.75 -42.21 -41.63
N CYS A 19 -29.07 -41.50 -42.55
CA CYS A 19 -28.25 -40.34 -42.22
C CYS A 19 -29.17 -39.28 -41.60
N LEU A 20 -29.41 -39.38 -40.29
CA LEU A 20 -29.91 -38.28 -39.50
C LEU A 20 -28.76 -37.28 -39.42
N VAL A 21 -28.81 -36.28 -40.30
CA VAL A 21 -28.02 -35.06 -40.15
C VAL A 21 -28.50 -34.42 -38.85
N LEU A 22 -27.80 -34.72 -37.75
CA LEU A 22 -27.80 -33.90 -36.55
C LEU A 22 -27.19 -32.55 -36.97
N MET A 23 -28.04 -31.66 -37.50
CA MET A 23 -27.77 -30.23 -37.43
C MET A 23 -27.68 -29.90 -35.94
N GLY A 24 -26.46 -29.90 -35.42
CA GLY A 24 -26.18 -29.28 -34.14
C GLY A 24 -26.72 -27.86 -34.21
N TYR A 25 -27.59 -27.51 -33.26
CA TYR A 25 -27.90 -26.13 -32.98
C TYR A 25 -26.59 -25.47 -32.51
N ALA A 26 -25.85 -24.89 -33.46
CA ALA A 26 -24.92 -23.84 -33.13
C ALA A 26 -25.79 -22.67 -32.64
N GLY A 27 -25.86 -22.47 -31.33
CA GLY A 27 -26.40 -21.23 -30.78
C GLY A 27 -25.62 -20.09 -31.43
N GLY A 28 -26.29 -19.29 -32.26
CA GLY A 28 -25.66 -18.17 -32.92
C GLY A 28 -25.19 -17.17 -31.87
N ALA A 29 -23.92 -16.77 -31.94
CA ALA A 29 -23.44 -15.60 -31.22
C ALA A 29 -24.28 -14.40 -31.67
N HIS A 30 -25.07 -13.84 -30.76
CA HIS A 30 -25.86 -12.64 -31.02
C HIS A 30 -25.07 -11.45 -30.47
N ALA A 31 -24.35 -10.76 -31.37
CA ALA A 31 -23.73 -9.50 -31.03
C ALA A 31 -24.81 -8.44 -30.76
N ASP A 32 -24.72 -7.77 -29.62
CA ASP A 32 -25.65 -6.69 -29.27
C ASP A 32 -25.47 -5.47 -30.19
N THR A 33 -26.55 -4.72 -30.40
CA THR A 33 -26.62 -3.54 -31.27
C THR A 33 -26.99 -2.28 -30.48
N ILE A 34 -26.52 -1.11 -30.94
CA ILE A 34 -26.78 0.16 -30.26
C ILE A 34 -28.29 0.38 -30.11
N GLY A 35 -28.74 0.66 -28.89
CA GLY A 35 -30.15 0.81 -28.54
C GLY A 35 -30.80 -0.44 -27.97
N ASP A 36 -30.13 -1.60 -28.00
CA ASP A 36 -30.63 -2.80 -27.35
C ASP A 36 -30.78 -2.59 -25.85
N ARG A 37 -31.88 -3.11 -25.31
CA ARG A 37 -32.30 -2.89 -23.93
C ARG A 37 -32.37 -4.21 -23.20
N HIS A 38 -31.63 -4.32 -22.11
CA HIS A 38 -31.51 -5.53 -21.29
C HIS A 38 -31.90 -5.23 -19.84
N VAL A 39 -32.36 -6.25 -19.13
CA VAL A 39 -32.53 -6.19 -17.67
C VAL A 39 -31.42 -7.02 -17.05
N PHE A 40 -30.47 -6.33 -16.42
CA PHE A 40 -29.36 -6.95 -15.72
C PHE A 40 -29.75 -7.28 -14.29
N PHE A 41 -29.31 -8.44 -13.80
CA PHE A 41 -29.21 -8.71 -12.37
C PHE A 41 -28.06 -7.88 -11.78
N THR A 42 -28.29 -7.32 -10.60
CA THR A 42 -27.33 -6.45 -9.90
C THR A 42 -27.19 -6.87 -8.44
N SER A 43 -26.02 -6.63 -7.84
CA SER A 43 -25.84 -6.86 -6.41
C SER A 43 -26.54 -5.77 -5.58
N SER A 44 -27.54 -6.16 -4.79
CA SER A 44 -28.25 -5.26 -3.87
C SER A 44 -27.35 -4.68 -2.76
N GLN A 45 -26.19 -5.30 -2.53
CA GLN A 45 -25.20 -4.79 -1.59
C GLN A 45 -24.52 -3.52 -2.11
N PHE A 46 -24.31 -3.41 -3.43
CA PHE A 46 -23.57 -2.31 -4.06
C PHE A 46 -24.48 -1.32 -4.80
N GLU A 47 -25.62 -1.79 -5.32
CA GLU A 47 -26.59 -0.95 -6.03
C GLU A 47 -27.17 0.12 -5.11
N PHE A 48 -27.30 1.35 -5.62
CA PHE A 48 -27.62 2.52 -4.82
C PHE A 48 -28.91 2.38 -4.01
N TRP A 49 -29.97 1.83 -4.60
CA TRP A 49 -31.29 1.60 -3.98
C TRP A 49 -31.48 0.18 -3.44
N GLY A 50 -30.43 -0.65 -3.46
CA GLY A 50 -30.48 -2.03 -3.02
C GLY A 50 -31.35 -2.93 -3.91
N LEU A 51 -31.55 -2.56 -5.18
CA LEU A 51 -32.33 -3.38 -6.11
C LEU A 51 -31.46 -4.44 -6.78
N SER A 52 -32.05 -5.63 -6.97
CA SER A 52 -31.37 -6.80 -7.54
C SER A 52 -31.50 -6.90 -9.06
N LYS A 53 -32.19 -5.95 -9.70
CA LYS A 53 -32.35 -5.85 -11.14
C LYS A 53 -32.40 -4.40 -11.61
N ARG A 54 -31.77 -4.13 -12.75
CA ARG A 54 -31.77 -2.83 -13.42
C ARG A 54 -31.90 -2.99 -14.92
N ALA A 55 -32.77 -2.19 -15.53
CA ALA A 55 -32.79 -2.08 -16.98
C ALA A 55 -31.67 -1.15 -17.45
N GLY A 56 -30.99 -1.52 -18.54
CA GLY A 56 -29.97 -0.73 -19.18
C GLY A 56 -30.09 -0.79 -20.70
N THR A 57 -29.70 0.29 -21.35
CA THR A 57 -29.72 0.42 -22.81
C THR A 57 -28.30 0.63 -23.34
N LEU A 58 -27.92 -0.12 -24.38
CA LEU A 58 -26.61 -0.06 -25.01
C LEU A 58 -26.40 1.31 -25.67
N GLN A 59 -25.44 2.08 -25.18
CA GLN A 59 -25.15 3.43 -25.68
C GLN A 59 -23.95 3.49 -26.62
N PHE A 60 -22.99 2.56 -26.50
CA PHE A 60 -21.75 2.57 -27.27
C PHE A 60 -21.17 1.17 -27.42
N ILE A 61 -20.53 0.89 -28.55
CA ILE A 61 -19.84 -0.37 -28.84
C ILE A 61 -18.39 -0.02 -29.19
N SER A 62 -17.47 -0.72 -28.56
CA SER A 62 -16.02 -0.55 -28.72
C SER A 62 -15.39 -1.85 -29.22
N ALA A 63 -14.06 -1.90 -29.37
CA ALA A 63 -13.39 -3.11 -29.84
C ALA A 63 -13.60 -4.28 -28.85
N HIS A 64 -13.44 -4.02 -27.55
CA HIS A 64 -13.47 -5.05 -26.51
C HIS A 64 -14.69 -4.99 -25.59
N ALA A 65 -15.57 -3.98 -25.71
CA ALA A 65 -16.70 -3.85 -24.78
C ALA A 65 -18.00 -3.28 -25.37
N TYR A 66 -19.12 -3.73 -24.78
CA TYR A 66 -20.45 -3.13 -24.86
C TYR A 66 -20.70 -2.21 -23.68
N TRP A 67 -21.10 -0.97 -23.92
CA TRP A 67 -21.27 0.05 -22.89
C TRP A 67 -22.76 0.36 -22.66
N TYR A 68 -23.32 -0.29 -21.65
CA TYR A 68 -24.71 -0.11 -21.23
C TYR A 68 -24.82 1.00 -20.20
N VAL A 69 -25.92 1.77 -20.27
CA VAL A 69 -26.26 2.76 -19.25
C VAL A 69 -27.61 2.43 -18.65
N GLY A 70 -27.70 2.43 -17.32
CA GLY A 70 -28.96 2.21 -16.59
C GLY A 70 -30.03 3.21 -17.02
N ASP A 71 -31.22 2.71 -17.36
CA ASP A 71 -32.31 3.53 -17.89
C ASP A 71 -32.77 4.61 -16.89
N GLU A 72 -32.81 4.26 -15.60
CA GLU A 72 -33.20 5.17 -14.52
C GLU A 72 -32.22 6.34 -14.43
N TYR A 73 -30.92 6.05 -14.36
CA TYR A 73 -29.87 7.06 -14.40
C TYR A 73 -29.93 7.92 -15.67
N TRP A 74 -30.03 7.30 -16.85
CA TRP A 74 -30.16 8.01 -18.13
C TRP A 74 -31.36 8.97 -18.15
N SER A 75 -32.51 8.51 -17.64
CA SER A 75 -33.75 9.29 -17.59
C SER A 75 -33.61 10.54 -16.70
N GLY A 76 -32.84 10.45 -15.61
CA GLY A 76 -32.57 11.55 -14.69
C GLY A 76 -31.61 12.62 -15.21
N LEU A 77 -30.91 12.36 -16.32
CA LEU A 77 -29.98 13.31 -16.93
C LEU A 77 -30.68 14.31 -17.85
N SER A 78 -30.25 15.57 -17.81
CA SER A 78 -30.59 16.60 -18.80
C SER A 78 -29.99 16.27 -20.17
N PHE A 79 -30.48 16.93 -21.22
CA PHE A 79 -29.95 16.78 -22.57
C PHE A 79 -28.43 17.00 -22.64
N ASP A 80 -27.93 18.08 -22.04
CA ASP A 80 -26.50 18.39 -21.99
C ASP A 80 -25.69 17.34 -21.21
N GLN A 81 -26.26 16.81 -20.12
CA GLN A 81 -25.61 15.75 -19.34
C GLN A 81 -25.51 14.44 -20.14
N ARG A 82 -26.54 14.10 -20.92
CA ARG A 82 -26.53 12.92 -21.81
C ARG A 82 -25.47 13.04 -22.91
N ILE A 83 -25.31 14.24 -23.50
CA ILE A 83 -24.23 14.51 -24.46
C ILE A 83 -22.86 14.31 -23.80
N ARG A 84 -22.64 14.92 -22.63
CA ARG A 84 -21.38 14.77 -21.90
C ARG A 84 -21.09 13.32 -21.51
N LEU A 85 -22.10 12.58 -21.06
CA LEU A 85 -21.96 11.17 -20.72
C LEU A 85 -21.56 10.33 -21.94
N LYS A 86 -22.21 10.54 -23.10
CA LYS A 86 -21.84 9.83 -24.33
C LYS A 86 -20.41 10.13 -24.78
N ALA A 87 -19.99 11.40 -24.74
CA ALA A 87 -18.61 11.78 -25.04
C ALA A 87 -17.61 11.14 -24.06
N PHE A 88 -17.96 11.09 -22.77
CA PHE A 88 -17.17 10.42 -21.74
C PHE A 88 -17.07 8.91 -22.00
N ILE A 89 -18.18 8.22 -22.28
CA ILE A 89 -18.19 6.78 -22.60
C ILE A 89 -17.27 6.49 -23.79
N SER A 90 -17.35 7.29 -24.86
CA SER A 90 -16.44 7.12 -26.00
C SER A 90 -14.97 7.30 -25.63
N THR A 91 -14.66 8.20 -24.68
CA THR A 91 -13.29 8.43 -24.20
C THR A 91 -12.82 7.26 -23.33
N ALA A 92 -13.65 6.80 -22.39
CA ALA A 92 -13.37 5.65 -21.54
C ALA A 92 -13.23 4.36 -22.35
N ALA A 93 -14.04 4.19 -23.39
CA ALA A 93 -13.92 3.09 -24.34
C ALA A 93 -12.59 3.09 -25.08
N GLY A 94 -12.15 4.25 -25.57
CA GLY A 94 -10.83 4.38 -26.18
C GLY A 94 -9.70 4.05 -25.21
N GLU A 95 -9.78 4.53 -23.97
CA GLU A 95 -8.78 4.24 -22.93
C GLU A 95 -8.76 2.76 -22.55
N PHE A 96 -9.94 2.12 -22.46
CA PHE A 96 -10.05 0.69 -22.20
C PHE A 96 -9.41 -0.15 -23.31
N ASP A 97 -9.81 0.08 -24.55
CA ASP A 97 -9.34 -0.71 -25.70
C ASP A 97 -7.85 -0.51 -25.98
N THR A 98 -7.32 0.71 -25.80
CA THR A 98 -5.96 1.06 -26.24
C THR A 98 -4.92 1.02 -25.12
N ARG A 99 -5.34 1.07 -23.85
CA ARG A 99 -4.43 1.01 -22.70
C ARG A 99 -4.78 -0.13 -21.75
N ILE A 100 -5.93 -0.09 -21.09
CA ILE A 100 -6.26 -1.01 -19.99
C ILE A 100 -6.22 -2.46 -20.45
N TYR A 101 -7.03 -2.78 -21.46
CA TYR A 101 -7.17 -4.13 -21.98
C TYR A 101 -5.83 -4.73 -22.43
N PRO A 102 -5.04 -4.13 -23.35
CA PRO A 102 -3.78 -4.72 -23.78
C PRO A 102 -2.70 -4.74 -22.69
N THR A 103 -2.69 -3.76 -21.77
CA THR A 103 -1.69 -3.70 -20.69
C THR A 103 -1.93 -4.81 -19.68
N GLU A 104 -3.17 -4.95 -19.20
CA GLU A 104 -3.50 -5.93 -18.18
C GLU A 104 -3.50 -7.35 -18.72
N THR A 105 -4.01 -7.58 -19.94
CA THR A 105 -4.00 -8.93 -20.53
C THR A 105 -2.60 -9.43 -20.80
N ALA A 106 -1.68 -8.55 -21.25
CA ALA A 106 -0.28 -8.90 -21.44
C ALA A 106 0.44 -9.19 -20.12
N PHE A 107 0.07 -8.49 -19.06
CA PHE A 107 0.75 -8.59 -17.76
C PHE A 107 0.19 -9.74 -16.90
N PHE A 108 -1.12 -9.76 -16.66
CA PHE A 108 -1.80 -10.70 -15.77
C PHE A 108 -2.24 -12.00 -16.47
N GLY A 109 -2.48 -11.96 -17.78
CA GLY A 109 -3.10 -13.05 -18.57
C GLY A 109 -4.48 -12.63 -19.09
N SER A 110 -5.16 -13.52 -19.82
CA SER A 110 -6.46 -13.19 -20.42
C SER A 110 -7.63 -13.37 -19.44
N GLU A 111 -8.68 -12.59 -19.67
CA GLU A 111 -10.07 -12.86 -19.29
C GLU A 111 -10.65 -14.06 -20.06
N PRO A 112 -11.87 -14.55 -19.73
CA PRO A 112 -12.57 -15.52 -20.56
C PRO A 112 -12.86 -14.93 -21.95
N ASN A 113 -12.31 -15.54 -23.01
CA ASN A 113 -12.47 -15.04 -24.37
C ASN A 113 -12.40 -16.17 -25.42
N PRO A 114 -13.49 -16.49 -26.15
CA PRO A 114 -14.81 -15.89 -25.99
C PRO A 114 -15.41 -16.24 -24.61
N GLY A 115 -16.37 -15.42 -24.20
CA GLY A 115 -17.06 -15.51 -22.95
C GLY A 115 -18.09 -16.64 -22.84
N ILE A 116 -18.81 -16.70 -21.72
CA ILE A 116 -19.86 -17.70 -21.45
C ILE A 116 -21.04 -17.62 -22.45
N ASP A 117 -21.26 -16.45 -23.05
CA ASP A 117 -22.24 -16.21 -24.13
C ASP A 117 -21.67 -16.42 -25.55
N ASN A 118 -20.41 -16.86 -25.65
CA ASN A 118 -19.61 -16.96 -26.87
C ASN A 118 -19.35 -15.61 -27.59
N ASP A 119 -19.52 -14.46 -26.92
CA ASP A 119 -19.04 -13.17 -27.41
C ASP A 119 -17.64 -12.87 -26.88
N ALA A 120 -16.83 -12.15 -27.66
CA ALA A 120 -15.49 -11.73 -27.25
C ALA A 120 -15.49 -10.35 -26.57
N ARG A 121 -16.63 -9.64 -26.56
CA ARG A 121 -16.78 -8.35 -25.91
C ARG A 121 -17.35 -8.51 -24.51
N ILE A 122 -16.73 -7.84 -23.55
CA ILE A 122 -17.26 -7.74 -22.19
C ILE A 122 -18.40 -6.71 -22.13
N THR A 123 -19.27 -6.84 -21.14
CA THR A 123 -20.31 -5.87 -20.84
C THR A 123 -19.86 -4.91 -19.74
N ILE A 124 -19.82 -3.61 -20.02
CA ILE A 124 -19.61 -2.56 -19.02
C ILE A 124 -20.95 -1.88 -18.75
N PHE A 125 -21.48 -2.05 -17.54
CA PHE A 125 -22.76 -1.51 -17.13
C PHE A 125 -22.60 -0.32 -16.18
N ILE A 126 -22.96 0.86 -16.69
CA ILE A 126 -22.86 2.12 -15.96
C ILE A 126 -24.17 2.40 -15.23
N THR A 127 -24.12 2.40 -13.90
CA THR A 127 -25.28 2.63 -13.04
C THR A 127 -24.86 3.29 -11.72
N PRO A 128 -25.75 4.03 -11.03
CA PRO A 128 -25.45 4.54 -9.70
C PRO A 128 -25.17 3.41 -8.70
N LEU A 129 -24.08 3.54 -7.95
CA LEU A 129 -23.71 2.64 -6.85
C LEU A 129 -23.72 3.41 -5.53
N LYS A 130 -23.73 2.67 -4.41
CA LYS A 130 -23.62 3.26 -3.07
C LYS A 130 -22.33 4.10 -2.92
N PRO A 131 -22.33 5.12 -2.03
CA PRO A 131 -21.13 5.93 -1.80
C PRO A 131 -19.90 5.08 -1.50
N ASN A 132 -18.74 5.50 -2.03
CA ASN A 132 -17.44 4.82 -1.92
C ASN A 132 -17.29 3.50 -2.68
N ILE A 133 -18.30 3.06 -3.44
CA ILE A 133 -18.17 1.92 -4.36
C ILE A 133 -17.84 2.45 -5.77
N GLY A 134 -16.68 2.05 -6.29
CA GLY A 134 -16.20 2.42 -7.62
C GLY A 134 -16.80 1.57 -8.72
N GLY A 135 -16.82 0.26 -8.50
CA GLY A 135 -17.41 -0.76 -9.35
C GLY A 135 -17.48 -2.08 -8.61
N TYR A 136 -17.88 -3.13 -9.32
CA TYR A 136 -17.68 -4.51 -8.91
C TYR A 136 -17.72 -5.44 -10.13
N PHE A 137 -16.95 -6.52 -10.03
CA PHE A 137 -17.08 -7.73 -10.84
C PHE A 137 -17.77 -8.82 -10.00
N ASP A 138 -18.86 -9.38 -10.53
CA ASP A 138 -19.60 -10.47 -9.88
C ASP A 138 -19.40 -11.77 -10.66
N THR A 139 -18.62 -12.68 -10.08
CA THR A 139 -18.32 -14.00 -10.67
C THR A 139 -19.57 -14.82 -10.93
N GLY A 140 -20.69 -14.54 -10.25
CA GLY A 140 -21.96 -15.19 -10.52
C GLY A 140 -22.45 -15.02 -11.96
N ASN A 141 -22.04 -13.95 -12.66
CA ASN A 141 -22.38 -13.70 -14.06
C ASN A 141 -21.67 -14.63 -15.05
N GLU A 142 -20.62 -15.31 -14.60
CA GLU A 142 -19.78 -16.24 -15.38
C GLU A 142 -20.33 -17.68 -15.38
N TYR A 143 -21.52 -17.88 -14.81
CA TYR A 143 -22.18 -19.18 -14.71
C TYR A 143 -23.51 -19.19 -15.45
N LYS A 144 -23.99 -20.38 -15.83
CA LYS A 144 -25.32 -20.50 -16.44
C LYS A 144 -26.41 -20.19 -15.43
N GLN A 145 -27.53 -19.62 -15.89
CA GLN A 145 -28.70 -19.34 -15.05
C GLN A 145 -29.32 -20.59 -14.41
N SER A 146 -29.07 -21.77 -14.99
CA SER A 146 -29.43 -23.05 -14.37
C SER A 146 -28.69 -23.31 -13.06
N ASP A 147 -27.47 -22.80 -12.92
CA ASP A 147 -26.60 -22.99 -11.76
C ASP A 147 -26.68 -21.77 -10.81
N VAL A 148 -26.68 -20.57 -11.38
CA VAL A 148 -26.79 -19.29 -10.67
C VAL A 148 -27.98 -18.50 -11.24
N PRO A 149 -29.18 -18.59 -10.65
CA PRO A 149 -30.39 -17.96 -11.21
C PRO A 149 -30.35 -16.44 -11.38
N SER A 150 -29.41 -15.77 -10.69
CA SER A 150 -29.14 -14.33 -10.81
C SER A 150 -28.01 -13.99 -11.77
N SER A 151 -27.51 -14.96 -12.53
CA SER A 151 -26.45 -14.73 -13.52
C SER A 151 -26.97 -13.89 -14.69
N ASN A 152 -26.13 -12.97 -15.16
CA ASN A 152 -26.32 -12.30 -16.44
C ASN A 152 -25.79 -13.10 -17.64
N GLU A 153 -25.13 -14.23 -17.40
CA GLU A 153 -24.44 -15.07 -18.41
C GLU A 153 -23.54 -14.23 -19.33
N ARG A 154 -22.73 -13.34 -18.74
CA ARG A 154 -21.89 -12.36 -19.44
C ARG A 154 -20.65 -12.03 -18.62
N GLU A 155 -19.52 -11.84 -19.29
CA GLU A 155 -18.33 -11.20 -18.75
C GLU A 155 -18.65 -9.73 -18.50
N MET A 156 -19.02 -9.40 -17.26
CA MET A 156 -19.68 -8.14 -16.95
C MET A 156 -19.03 -7.40 -15.78
N ILE A 157 -18.71 -6.13 -16.02
CA ILE A 157 -18.30 -5.17 -14.99
C ILE A 157 -19.45 -4.20 -14.76
N THR A 158 -19.85 -4.02 -13.50
CA THR A 158 -20.75 -2.94 -13.12
C THR A 158 -19.95 -1.81 -12.50
N ILE A 159 -20.09 -0.59 -13.02
CA ILE A 159 -19.27 0.56 -12.60
C ILE A 159 -20.13 1.77 -12.29
N THR A 160 -19.69 2.56 -11.31
CA THR A 160 -20.41 3.74 -10.85
C THR A 160 -20.59 4.78 -11.95
N SER A 161 -21.59 5.64 -11.79
CA SER A 161 -21.83 6.74 -12.72
C SER A 161 -20.67 7.76 -12.72
N PRO A 162 -20.18 8.18 -13.91
CA PRO A 162 -19.11 9.17 -14.04
C PRO A 162 -19.52 10.59 -13.66
N VAL A 163 -20.80 10.86 -13.37
CA VAL A 163 -21.23 12.16 -12.82
C VAL A 163 -20.90 12.27 -11.32
N VAL A 164 -20.64 11.14 -10.64
CA VAL A 164 -20.31 11.07 -9.21
C VAL A 164 -18.80 10.86 -8.98
N SER A 165 -18.06 10.44 -10.01
CA SER A 165 -16.61 10.21 -9.96
C SER A 165 -15.86 11.11 -10.95
N ASP A 166 -14.81 11.79 -10.49
CA ASP A 166 -13.80 12.38 -11.39
C ASP A 166 -13.38 11.37 -12.47
N SER A 167 -13.23 11.81 -13.73
CA SER A 167 -12.88 10.95 -14.87
C SER A 167 -11.65 10.10 -14.62
N SER A 168 -10.65 10.64 -13.93
CA SER A 168 -9.43 9.91 -13.54
C SER A 168 -9.75 8.70 -12.63
N ARG A 169 -10.70 8.85 -11.70
CA ARG A 169 -11.11 7.81 -10.76
C ARG A 169 -11.93 6.73 -11.45
N TYR A 170 -12.82 7.12 -12.35
CA TYR A 170 -13.60 6.16 -13.13
C TYR A 170 -12.69 5.20 -13.90
N ILE A 171 -11.69 5.74 -14.60
CA ILE A 171 -10.73 4.94 -15.37
C ILE A 171 -9.90 4.03 -14.45
N ALA A 172 -9.50 4.53 -13.27
CA ALA A 172 -8.81 3.70 -12.28
C ALA A 172 -9.69 2.55 -11.77
N TYR A 173 -10.98 2.78 -11.51
CA TYR A 173 -11.90 1.71 -11.12
C TYR A 173 -12.12 0.72 -12.25
N LEU A 174 -12.22 1.17 -13.51
CA LEU A 174 -12.37 0.26 -14.64
C LEU A 174 -11.18 -0.70 -14.79
N ALA A 175 -9.95 -0.20 -14.61
CA ALA A 175 -8.75 -1.04 -14.56
C ALA A 175 -8.80 -2.04 -13.39
N HIS A 176 -9.16 -1.56 -12.21
CA HIS A 176 -9.30 -2.41 -11.01
C HIS A 176 -10.32 -3.56 -11.21
N GLU A 177 -11.51 -3.27 -11.75
CA GLU A 177 -12.54 -4.29 -11.96
C GLU A 177 -12.18 -5.26 -13.11
N PHE A 178 -11.51 -4.78 -14.15
CA PHE A 178 -11.06 -5.66 -15.24
C PHE A 178 -10.00 -6.66 -14.75
N GLN A 179 -9.13 -6.24 -13.84
CA GLN A 179 -8.19 -7.12 -13.18
C GLN A 179 -8.90 -8.29 -12.50
N HIS A 180 -10.02 -8.07 -11.79
CA HIS A 180 -10.77 -9.14 -11.15
C HIS A 180 -11.28 -10.19 -12.14
N MET A 181 -11.78 -9.76 -13.31
CA MET A 181 -12.22 -10.67 -14.37
C MET A 181 -11.07 -11.51 -14.93
N ILE A 182 -9.90 -10.90 -15.14
CA ILE A 182 -8.68 -11.64 -15.51
C ILE A 182 -8.29 -12.63 -14.41
N SER A 183 -8.27 -12.18 -13.15
CA SER A 183 -7.96 -13.04 -11.99
C SER A 183 -8.89 -14.24 -11.94
N PHE A 184 -10.20 -14.05 -12.11
CA PHE A 184 -11.18 -15.14 -12.14
C PHE A 184 -10.83 -16.18 -13.20
N ASN A 185 -10.56 -15.77 -14.43
CA ASN A 185 -10.19 -16.72 -15.47
C ASN A 185 -8.87 -17.44 -15.18
N GLN A 186 -7.84 -16.70 -14.78
CA GLN A 186 -6.52 -17.27 -14.52
C GLN A 186 -6.52 -18.21 -13.31
N ARG A 187 -7.23 -17.85 -12.24
CA ARG A 187 -7.22 -18.56 -10.96
C ARG A 187 -8.29 -19.65 -10.91
N GLU A 188 -9.54 -19.33 -11.21
CA GLU A 188 -10.66 -20.25 -11.02
C GLU A 188 -10.88 -21.14 -12.25
N ASN A 189 -11.00 -20.55 -13.45
CA ASN A 189 -11.30 -21.33 -14.65
C ASN A 189 -10.11 -22.20 -15.10
N ILE A 190 -8.91 -21.62 -15.18
CA ILE A 190 -7.73 -22.31 -15.71
C ILE A 190 -7.04 -23.17 -14.64
N ARG A 191 -7.01 -22.70 -13.38
CA ARG A 191 -6.20 -23.32 -12.32
C ARG A 191 -7.01 -23.98 -11.22
N HIS A 192 -8.33 -23.76 -11.18
CA HIS A 192 -9.21 -24.32 -10.16
C HIS A 192 -8.77 -23.98 -8.73
N ALA A 193 -8.31 -22.74 -8.53
CA ALA A 193 -7.86 -22.22 -7.25
C ALA A 193 -8.54 -20.87 -6.96
N SER A 194 -9.43 -20.84 -5.96
CA SER A 194 -10.00 -19.58 -5.45
C SER A 194 -8.96 -18.92 -4.54
N ASP A 195 -8.56 -17.69 -4.86
CA ASP A 195 -7.49 -17.00 -4.13
C ASP A 195 -8.02 -16.28 -2.88
N ASP A 196 -7.13 -16.03 -1.92
CA ASP A 196 -7.49 -15.20 -0.77
C ASP A 196 -7.80 -13.78 -1.23
N VAL A 197 -8.85 -13.19 -0.66
CA VAL A 197 -9.40 -11.91 -1.13
C VAL A 197 -8.35 -10.80 -1.11
N TRP A 198 -7.53 -10.71 -0.05
CA TRP A 198 -6.49 -9.70 0.06
C TRP A 198 -5.50 -9.72 -1.11
N LEU A 199 -5.16 -10.90 -1.64
CA LEU A 199 -4.20 -11.04 -2.71
C LEU A 199 -4.83 -10.73 -4.07
N ASN A 200 -6.11 -11.07 -4.24
CA ASN A 200 -6.90 -10.64 -5.40
C ASN A 200 -6.97 -9.11 -5.47
N GLU A 201 -7.29 -8.49 -4.35
CA GLU A 201 -7.41 -7.04 -4.23
C GLU A 201 -6.06 -6.33 -4.38
N LEU A 202 -4.96 -6.93 -3.89
CA LEU A 202 -3.61 -6.41 -4.13
C LEU A 202 -3.31 -6.31 -5.62
N ARG A 203 -3.68 -7.32 -6.41
CA ARG A 203 -3.49 -7.27 -7.87
C ARG A 203 -4.34 -6.17 -8.50
N SER A 204 -5.61 -6.05 -8.13
CA SER A 204 -6.52 -5.02 -8.64
C SER A 204 -6.09 -3.60 -8.27
N GLU A 205 -5.62 -3.37 -7.05
CA GLU A 205 -5.04 -2.07 -6.64
C GLU A 205 -3.74 -1.78 -7.41
N TYR A 206 -2.93 -2.80 -7.67
CA TYR A 206 -1.71 -2.63 -8.46
C TYR A 206 -1.98 -2.41 -9.97
N ALA A 207 -3.08 -2.93 -10.52
CA ALA A 207 -3.46 -2.71 -11.92
C ALA A 207 -3.61 -1.21 -12.24
N ILE A 208 -4.05 -0.41 -11.27
CA ILE A 208 -4.12 1.05 -11.39
C ILE A 208 -2.72 1.65 -11.64
N THR A 209 -1.72 1.20 -10.87
CA THR A 209 -0.32 1.60 -11.05
C THR A 209 0.26 1.09 -12.36
N LEU A 210 -0.02 -0.16 -12.73
CA LEU A 210 0.44 -0.78 -13.96
C LEU A 210 0.04 0.04 -15.20
N ASN A 211 -1.16 0.61 -15.21
CA ASN A 211 -1.66 1.45 -16.29
C ASN A 211 -1.16 2.91 -16.25
N GLY A 212 -0.33 3.27 -15.25
CA GLY A 212 0.25 4.60 -15.08
C GLY A 212 -0.67 5.60 -14.38
N TYR A 213 -1.82 5.17 -13.85
CA TYR A 213 -2.79 6.09 -13.23
C TYR A 213 -2.39 6.57 -11.82
N ASN A 214 -1.28 6.05 -11.28
CA ASN A 214 -0.64 6.54 -10.06
C ASN A 214 0.72 7.22 -10.34
N ASP A 215 1.10 7.47 -11.60
CA ASP A 215 2.40 8.10 -11.94
C ASP A 215 2.48 9.53 -11.40
N SER A 216 1.43 10.32 -11.61
CA SER A 216 1.19 11.52 -10.82
C SER A 216 0.63 11.11 -9.48
N PHE A 217 1.37 11.34 -8.40
CA PHE A 217 0.88 11.02 -7.06
C PHE A 217 -0.32 11.91 -6.67
N GLU A 218 -0.30 13.19 -7.01
CA GLU A 218 -1.39 14.11 -6.65
C GLU A 218 -2.69 13.76 -7.40
N GLY A 219 -3.79 13.61 -6.64
CA GLY A 219 -5.11 13.20 -7.14
C GLY A 219 -5.29 11.68 -7.32
N SER A 220 -4.20 10.91 -7.27
CA SER A 220 -4.19 9.47 -7.59
C SER A 220 -4.93 8.59 -6.58
N SER A 221 -5.15 7.33 -6.97
CA SER A 221 -5.67 6.31 -6.05
C SER A 221 -4.69 6.02 -4.92
N LEU A 222 -3.39 5.93 -5.24
CA LEU A 222 -2.33 5.71 -4.26
C LEU A 222 -2.30 6.80 -3.18
N GLN A 223 -2.44 8.08 -3.54
CA GLN A 223 -2.52 9.17 -2.55
C GLN A 223 -3.74 9.03 -1.63
N ARG A 224 -4.88 8.54 -2.15
CA ARG A 224 -6.09 8.35 -1.33
C ARG A 224 -5.95 7.19 -0.34
N ARG A 225 -5.20 6.14 -0.69
CA ARG A 225 -4.94 5.00 0.20
C ARG A 225 -3.97 5.35 1.34
N LEU A 226 -3.02 6.26 1.09
CA LEU A 226 -1.94 6.58 2.02
C LEU A 226 -2.41 7.06 3.43
N PRO A 227 -3.40 7.97 3.58
CA PRO A 227 -3.90 8.35 4.90
C PRO A 227 -4.46 7.16 5.70
N SER A 228 -5.24 6.31 5.04
CA SER A 228 -5.84 5.12 5.66
C SER A 228 -4.78 4.15 6.18
N PHE A 229 -3.75 3.90 5.36
CA PHE A 229 -2.58 3.13 5.80
C PHE A 229 -1.87 3.78 7.00
N LYS A 230 -1.63 5.09 6.97
CA LYS A 230 -0.93 5.77 8.07
C LYS A 230 -1.71 5.70 9.39
N GLU A 231 -3.02 5.81 9.33
CA GLU A 231 -3.91 5.73 10.50
C GLU A 231 -4.00 4.30 11.04
N HIS A 232 -4.01 3.30 10.15
CA HIS A 232 -4.20 1.89 10.48
C HIS A 232 -3.03 1.01 10.02
N SER A 233 -1.79 1.46 10.25
CA SER A 233 -0.58 0.77 9.75
C SER A 233 -0.38 -0.63 10.31
N GLY A 234 -0.99 -0.93 11.47
CA GLY A 234 -1.01 -2.25 12.08
C GLY A 234 -2.28 -3.04 11.80
N ASP A 235 -3.00 -2.72 10.72
CA ASP A 235 -4.05 -3.59 10.19
C ASP A 235 -3.42 -4.84 9.54
N SER A 236 -4.11 -5.98 9.57
CA SER A 236 -3.56 -7.24 9.05
C SER A 236 -3.53 -7.18 7.52
N LEU A 237 -2.40 -7.54 6.91
CA LEU A 237 -2.29 -7.64 5.46
C LEU A 237 -3.28 -8.64 4.86
N THR A 238 -3.63 -9.68 5.62
CA THR A 238 -4.29 -10.88 5.10
C THR A 238 -5.75 -11.03 5.52
N GLU A 239 -6.19 -10.35 6.58
CA GLU A 239 -7.62 -10.27 6.93
C GLU A 239 -8.33 -9.32 5.98
N TRP A 240 -9.50 -9.72 5.47
CA TRP A 240 -10.25 -8.88 4.54
C TRP A 240 -11.65 -8.54 5.05
N ARG A 241 -11.84 -7.30 5.51
CA ARG A 241 -13.11 -6.76 6.00
C ARG A 241 -13.77 -5.82 5.02
N ASN A 242 -13.16 -5.64 3.84
CA ASN A 242 -13.53 -4.65 2.85
C ASN A 242 -13.53 -3.22 3.45
N ALA A 243 -12.58 -2.95 4.34
CA ALA A 243 -12.40 -1.66 4.99
C ALA A 243 -11.31 -0.83 4.28
N SER A 244 -11.38 0.49 4.39
CA SER A 244 -10.37 1.39 3.82
C SER A 244 -8.95 1.07 4.32
N ALA A 245 -8.81 0.55 5.53
CA ALA A 245 -7.54 0.11 6.12
C ALA A 245 -6.91 -1.03 5.32
N ASP A 246 -7.68 -2.09 5.04
CA ASP A 246 -7.27 -3.24 4.24
C ASP A 246 -6.64 -2.78 2.92
N TYR A 247 -7.37 -1.96 2.14
CA TYR A 247 -6.88 -1.40 0.87
C TYR A 247 -5.62 -0.53 1.06
N GLY A 248 -5.48 0.16 2.19
CA GLY A 248 -4.29 0.95 2.50
C GLY A 248 -3.05 0.08 2.64
N VAL A 249 -3.17 -1.02 3.39
CA VAL A 249 -2.08 -1.97 3.67
C VAL A 249 -1.67 -2.70 2.40
N ILE A 250 -2.61 -3.32 1.68
CA ILE A 250 -2.29 -4.09 0.47
C ILE A 250 -1.72 -3.21 -0.65
N ASN A 251 -2.18 -1.96 -0.78
CA ASN A 251 -1.72 -1.06 -1.84
C ASN A 251 -0.24 -0.67 -1.62
N LEU A 252 0.13 -0.26 -0.40
CA LEU A 252 1.53 0.05 -0.10
C LEU A 252 2.44 -1.17 -0.13
N PHE A 253 1.95 -2.33 0.32
CA PHE A 253 2.71 -3.57 0.21
C PHE A 253 2.90 -3.98 -1.25
N GLY A 254 1.87 -3.87 -2.10
CA GLY A 254 1.96 -4.13 -3.53
C GLY A 254 2.99 -3.24 -4.24
N GLU A 255 2.98 -1.93 -3.96
CA GLU A 255 4.02 -1.01 -4.46
C GLU A 255 5.43 -1.42 -4.01
N TYR A 256 5.56 -1.90 -2.77
CA TYR A 256 6.84 -2.38 -2.24
C TYR A 256 7.33 -3.65 -2.94
N ILE A 257 6.45 -4.62 -3.20
CA ILE A 257 6.76 -5.83 -3.98
C ILE A 257 7.28 -5.42 -5.36
N ALA A 258 6.52 -4.56 -6.06
CA ALA A 258 6.86 -4.11 -7.39
C ALA A 258 8.23 -3.42 -7.46
N GLU A 259 8.56 -2.61 -6.46
CA GLU A 259 9.80 -1.85 -6.43
C GLU A 259 11.03 -2.70 -6.06
N HIS A 260 10.92 -3.57 -5.04
CA HIS A 260 12.08 -4.27 -4.46
C HIS A 260 12.28 -5.69 -4.96
N THR A 261 11.30 -6.24 -5.67
CA THR A 261 11.44 -7.51 -6.38
C THR A 261 11.27 -7.26 -7.87
N SER A 262 10.06 -7.47 -8.40
CA SER A 262 9.64 -7.11 -9.73
C SER A 262 8.11 -7.01 -9.74
N PRO A 263 7.51 -6.13 -10.56
CA PRO A 263 6.07 -6.19 -10.84
C PRO A 263 5.62 -7.59 -11.28
N ARG A 264 6.50 -8.36 -11.94
CA ARG A 264 6.21 -9.71 -12.39
C ARG A 264 5.88 -10.68 -11.27
N VAL A 265 6.34 -10.45 -10.04
CA VAL A 265 5.94 -11.26 -8.88
C VAL A 265 4.44 -11.14 -8.64
N ILE A 266 3.90 -9.92 -8.72
CA ILE A 266 2.44 -9.68 -8.58
C ILE A 266 1.69 -10.40 -9.70
N ALA A 267 2.16 -10.29 -10.95
CA ALA A 267 1.57 -11.01 -12.08
C ALA A 267 1.64 -12.55 -11.91
N ALA A 268 2.76 -13.07 -11.40
CA ALA A 268 2.99 -14.48 -11.19
C ALA A 268 2.03 -15.06 -10.15
N THR A 269 1.56 -14.28 -9.17
CA THR A 269 0.52 -14.74 -8.23
C THR A 269 -0.79 -15.14 -8.94
N ASN A 270 -1.09 -14.59 -10.10
CA ASN A 270 -2.23 -15.04 -10.92
C ASN A 270 -2.01 -16.41 -11.56
N ARG A 271 -0.77 -16.89 -11.57
CA ARG A 271 -0.34 -18.08 -12.29
C ARG A 271 0.02 -19.26 -11.39
N THR A 272 0.04 -19.06 -10.09
CA THR A 272 0.32 -20.10 -9.08
C THR A 272 -0.91 -20.96 -8.81
N ARG A 273 -0.70 -22.17 -8.28
CA ARG A 273 -1.81 -23.02 -7.79
C ARG A 273 -2.08 -22.79 -6.31
N SER A 274 -1.08 -22.35 -5.56
CA SER A 274 -1.26 -21.94 -4.16
C SER A 274 -1.95 -20.58 -4.05
N THR A 275 -2.58 -20.34 -2.90
CA THR A 275 -3.34 -19.13 -2.57
C THR A 275 -2.63 -18.33 -1.49
N GLY A 276 -2.97 -17.04 -1.36
CA GLY A 276 -2.46 -16.20 -0.28
C GLY A 276 -0.94 -16.12 -0.21
N ILE A 277 -0.39 -16.23 1.01
CA ILE A 277 1.05 -16.13 1.26
C ILE A 277 1.80 -17.32 0.64
N ALA A 278 1.20 -18.51 0.63
CA ALA A 278 1.79 -19.66 -0.06
C ALA A 278 1.92 -19.37 -1.57
N GLY A 279 0.89 -18.76 -2.18
CA GLY A 279 0.91 -18.28 -3.55
C GLY A 279 1.98 -17.20 -3.80
N LEU A 280 2.17 -16.27 -2.86
CA LEU A 280 3.22 -15.25 -2.95
C LEU A 280 4.63 -15.86 -2.90
N ASN A 281 4.88 -16.84 -2.02
CA ASN A 281 6.15 -17.55 -1.97
C ASN A 281 6.44 -18.30 -3.28
N GLU A 282 5.43 -18.98 -3.83
CA GLU A 282 5.55 -19.66 -5.12
C GLU A 282 5.89 -18.67 -6.23
N ALA A 283 5.22 -17.51 -6.28
CA ALA A 283 5.47 -16.45 -7.25
C ALA A 283 6.88 -15.85 -7.14
N LEU A 284 7.36 -15.59 -5.92
CA LEU A 284 8.74 -15.12 -5.67
C LEU A 284 9.76 -16.11 -6.22
N ALA A 285 9.58 -17.41 -5.94
CA ALA A 285 10.48 -18.46 -6.41
C ALA A 285 10.43 -18.61 -7.95
N GLN A 286 9.24 -18.55 -8.54
CA GLN A 286 9.06 -18.61 -10.00
C GLN A 286 9.79 -17.48 -10.73
N GLU A 287 9.76 -16.27 -10.17
CA GLU A 287 10.46 -15.10 -10.72
C GLU A 287 11.94 -15.04 -10.30
N GLY A 288 12.48 -16.09 -9.65
CA GLY A 288 13.89 -16.26 -9.35
C GLY A 288 14.38 -15.59 -8.07
N PHE A 289 13.48 -15.05 -7.24
CA PHE A 289 13.84 -14.43 -5.97
C PHE A 289 14.05 -15.48 -4.88
N GLN A 290 15.20 -15.40 -4.22
CA GLN A 290 15.58 -16.27 -3.09
C GLN A 290 15.23 -15.61 -1.75
N ILE A 291 14.03 -15.05 -1.63
CA ILE A 291 13.49 -14.48 -0.41
C ILE A 291 12.12 -15.08 -0.12
N SER A 292 11.82 -15.27 1.16
CA SER A 292 10.47 -15.68 1.59
C SER A 292 9.53 -14.49 1.76
N ALA A 293 8.23 -14.75 1.81
CA ALA A 293 7.21 -13.76 2.18
C ALA A 293 7.44 -13.20 3.59
N VAL A 294 7.93 -14.00 4.54
CA VAL A 294 8.31 -13.55 5.90
C VAL A 294 9.40 -12.49 5.80
N GLU A 295 10.41 -12.75 4.99
CA GLU A 295 11.53 -11.82 4.76
C GLU A 295 11.11 -10.55 4.03
N LEU A 296 10.26 -10.69 3.01
CA LEU A 296 9.71 -9.57 2.24
C LEU A 296 8.87 -8.66 3.13
N PHE A 297 7.96 -9.24 3.91
CA PHE A 297 7.14 -8.52 4.88
C PHE A 297 8.01 -7.85 5.96
N SER A 298 9.03 -8.54 6.46
CA SER A 298 9.99 -7.97 7.43
C SER A 298 10.70 -6.73 6.88
N ASN A 299 11.17 -6.79 5.63
CA ASN A 299 11.80 -5.64 5.00
C ASN A 299 10.81 -4.50 4.79
N TRP A 300 9.56 -4.81 4.43
CA TRP A 300 8.51 -3.83 4.29
C TRP A 300 8.16 -3.14 5.62
N LEU A 301 8.05 -3.86 6.74
CA LEU A 301 7.83 -3.28 8.08
C LEU A 301 8.95 -2.30 8.45
N VAL A 302 10.19 -2.61 8.09
CA VAL A 302 11.34 -1.70 8.27
C VAL A 302 11.23 -0.50 7.32
N ALA A 303 10.88 -0.73 6.05
CA ALA A 303 10.78 0.31 5.03
C ALA A 303 9.72 1.36 5.37
N VAL A 304 8.54 0.94 5.81
CA VAL A 304 7.48 1.87 6.18
C VAL A 304 7.78 2.62 7.49
N LEU A 305 8.68 2.13 8.34
CA LEU A 305 9.12 2.83 9.56
C LEU A 305 10.26 3.82 9.26
N VAL A 306 11.29 3.34 8.57
CA VAL A 306 12.56 4.05 8.40
C VAL A 306 12.62 4.85 7.12
N ASN A 307 11.99 4.38 6.06
CA ASN A 307 11.92 4.97 4.72
C ASN A 307 13.17 5.77 4.33
N ASP A 308 14.30 5.09 4.32
CA ASP A 308 15.62 5.68 4.13
C ASP A 308 16.55 4.71 3.41
N SER A 309 16.90 5.06 2.17
CA SER A 309 17.67 4.20 1.27
C SER A 309 19.17 4.19 1.58
N ARG A 310 19.66 5.08 2.46
CA ARG A 310 21.08 5.13 2.82
C ARG A 310 21.56 3.81 3.43
N ALA A 311 20.63 3.08 4.05
CA ALA A 311 20.86 1.78 4.67
C ALA A 311 20.92 0.60 3.76
N SER A 312 20.02 0.63 2.82
CA SER A 312 19.66 -0.43 1.94
C SER A 312 18.49 0.14 1.17
N SER A 313 18.49 -0.03 -0.15
CA SER A 313 17.32 0.28 -0.96
C SER A 313 16.07 -0.42 -0.41
N LEU A 314 16.22 -1.61 0.17
CA LEU A 314 15.12 -2.42 0.75
C LEU A 314 14.34 -1.71 1.87
N TYR A 315 14.91 -0.68 2.51
CA TYR A 315 14.30 -0.01 3.66
C TYR A 315 13.73 1.36 3.29
N ALA A 316 13.41 1.57 2.01
CA ALA A 316 12.77 2.78 1.52
C ALA A 316 11.85 2.52 0.33
N TYR A 317 10.97 3.47 0.09
CA TYR A 317 10.37 3.67 -1.23
C TYR A 317 11.18 4.72 -1.98
N THR A 318 11.46 4.43 -3.24
CA THR A 318 12.02 5.39 -4.21
C THR A 318 10.93 6.02 -5.06
N ARG A 319 9.73 5.41 -5.10
CA ARG A 319 8.57 5.98 -5.80
C ARG A 319 8.23 7.39 -5.30
N PRO A 320 8.12 8.39 -6.21
CA PRO A 320 7.60 9.72 -5.87
C PRO A 320 6.23 9.62 -5.19
N GLY A 321 6.05 10.39 -4.11
CA GLY A 321 4.84 10.35 -3.27
C GLY A 321 4.91 9.35 -2.10
N LEU A 322 5.69 8.29 -2.21
CA LEU A 322 5.94 7.32 -1.12
C LEU A 322 7.29 7.51 -0.45
N ALA A 323 8.25 8.21 -1.07
CA ALA A 323 9.60 8.44 -0.50
C ALA A 323 9.64 9.14 0.88
N THR A 324 8.51 9.64 1.38
CA THR A 324 8.40 10.26 2.72
C THR A 324 7.39 9.56 3.63
N VAL A 325 6.81 8.42 3.21
CA VAL A 325 5.92 7.63 4.07
C VAL A 325 6.68 7.14 5.30
N ARG A 326 6.14 7.39 6.48
CA ARG A 326 6.63 6.82 7.74
C ARG A 326 5.43 6.45 8.60
N VAL A 327 5.43 5.25 9.15
CA VAL A 327 4.46 4.82 10.16
C VAL A 327 4.89 5.32 11.53
N LEU A 328 3.92 5.53 12.40
CA LEU A 328 4.19 5.80 13.81
C LEU A 328 4.37 4.48 14.56
N PRO A 329 5.24 4.43 15.59
CA PRO A 329 5.30 3.29 16.48
C PRO A 329 3.91 3.00 17.08
N THR A 330 3.54 1.73 17.13
CA THR A 330 2.35 1.27 17.87
C THR A 330 2.43 1.67 19.34
N GLN A 331 3.63 1.57 19.92
CA GLN A 331 3.88 2.03 21.27
C GLN A 331 5.33 2.50 21.40
N THR A 332 5.54 3.53 22.22
CA THR A 332 6.88 4.05 22.53
C THR A 332 7.15 3.96 24.03
N ILE A 333 8.31 3.39 24.39
CA ILE A 333 8.87 3.45 25.74
C ILE A 333 10.02 4.46 25.71
N LEU A 334 9.91 5.51 26.52
CA LEU A 334 10.91 6.57 26.62
C LEU A 334 11.73 6.42 27.90
N ASN A 335 13.05 6.54 27.78
CA ASN A 335 14.00 6.58 28.88
C ASN A 335 13.81 5.44 29.89
N PRO A 336 13.81 4.15 29.46
CA PRO A 336 13.63 3.05 30.38
C PRO A 336 14.74 3.03 31.43
N VAL A 337 14.40 2.78 32.70
CA VAL A 337 15.33 2.84 33.84
C VAL A 337 15.62 1.46 34.44
N ASP A 338 16.67 1.38 35.24
CA ASP A 338 17.04 0.16 35.98
C ASP A 338 15.94 -0.26 36.97
N GLY A 339 15.81 -1.56 37.21
CA GLY A 339 14.86 -2.12 38.19
C GLY A 339 13.38 -2.06 37.78
N THR A 340 13.06 -1.52 36.60
CA THR A 340 11.68 -1.45 36.08
C THR A 340 11.47 -2.43 34.93
N VAL A 341 10.31 -3.10 34.93
CA VAL A 341 9.83 -3.92 33.82
C VAL A 341 8.69 -3.20 33.13
N TYR A 342 8.81 -2.97 31.83
CA TYR A 342 7.76 -2.40 31.01
C TYR A 342 7.09 -3.52 30.21
N THR A 343 5.77 -3.55 30.18
CA THR A 343 5.00 -4.60 29.49
C THR A 343 4.07 -3.99 28.45
N MET A 344 3.99 -4.66 27.31
CA MET A 344 3.22 -4.25 26.13
C MET A 344 2.38 -5.45 25.70
N PRO A 345 1.22 -5.69 26.35
CA PRO A 345 0.32 -6.76 25.95
C PRO A 345 -0.39 -6.41 24.65
N SER A 346 -0.56 -7.39 23.77
CA SER A 346 -1.23 -7.22 22.49
C SER A 346 -1.92 -8.51 22.06
N ASN A 347 -2.94 -8.37 21.22
CA ASN A 347 -3.48 -9.45 20.42
C ASN A 347 -3.04 -9.18 18.97
N VAL A 348 -2.38 -10.15 18.36
CA VAL A 348 -1.74 -10.00 17.05
C VAL A 348 -2.30 -11.04 16.10
N LYS A 349 -2.82 -10.59 14.96
CA LYS A 349 -3.26 -11.47 13.86
C LYS A 349 -2.08 -11.86 12.98
N ASP A 350 -2.27 -12.87 12.13
CA ASP A 350 -1.28 -13.20 11.11
C ASP A 350 -1.04 -12.00 10.18
N TRP A 351 0.22 -11.78 9.82
CA TRP A 351 0.66 -10.72 8.89
C TRP A 351 0.24 -9.31 9.30
N GLU A 352 0.17 -9.08 10.61
CA GLU A 352 -0.11 -7.79 11.23
C GLU A 352 1.19 -7.18 11.79
N GLY A 353 1.55 -5.98 11.31
CA GLY A 353 2.72 -5.25 11.77
C GLY A 353 2.50 -4.55 13.11
N ARG A 354 3.43 -4.72 14.05
CA ARG A 354 3.50 -3.91 15.29
C ARG A 354 4.87 -3.23 15.35
N TRP A 355 4.94 -2.03 15.89
CA TRP A 355 6.19 -1.29 16.05
C TRP A 355 6.33 -0.82 17.50
N TYR A 356 7.22 -1.46 18.26
CA TYR A 356 7.54 -1.07 19.62
C TYR A 356 8.86 -0.34 19.68
N ASP A 357 8.80 0.98 19.88
CA ASP A 357 9.95 1.87 19.88
C ASP A 357 10.47 2.12 21.29
N ILE A 358 11.69 1.69 21.56
CA ILE A 358 12.39 1.85 22.83
C ILE A 358 13.45 2.91 22.63
N SER A 359 13.15 4.12 23.06
CA SER A 359 13.90 5.34 22.76
C SER A 359 14.46 6.00 24.02
N GLY A 360 15.51 6.80 23.84
CA GLY A 360 16.15 7.50 24.95
C GLY A 360 16.93 6.56 25.87
N LEU A 361 17.57 5.53 25.31
CA LEU A 361 18.45 4.68 26.09
C LEU A 361 19.66 5.50 26.54
N THR A 362 19.73 5.80 27.83
CA THR A 362 20.84 6.50 28.50
C THR A 362 21.67 5.55 29.36
N PRO A 363 22.93 5.88 29.68
CA PRO A 363 23.74 5.05 30.60
C PRO A 363 23.04 4.84 31.93
N GLY A 364 23.12 3.61 32.45
CA GLY A 364 22.61 3.23 33.77
C GLY A 364 23.55 2.22 34.43
N THR A 365 23.11 1.64 35.54
CA THR A 365 23.81 0.54 36.22
C THR A 365 23.90 -0.68 35.30
N TYR A 366 22.80 -0.96 34.60
CA TYR A 366 22.67 -2.09 33.70
C TYR A 366 22.81 -1.64 32.24
N ASN A 367 23.75 -2.26 31.52
CA ASN A 367 24.11 -1.90 30.14
C ASN A 367 23.53 -2.83 29.06
N THR A 368 22.68 -3.78 29.45
CA THR A 368 22.05 -4.73 28.54
C THR A 368 20.53 -4.62 28.62
N LEU A 369 19.88 -4.50 27.47
CA LEU A 369 18.43 -4.54 27.33
C LEU A 369 17.98 -5.97 27.11
N ARG A 370 17.09 -6.47 27.96
CA ARG A 370 16.39 -7.75 27.77
C ARG A 370 14.99 -7.45 27.27
N ILE A 371 14.62 -8.04 26.14
CA ILE A 371 13.26 -7.96 25.58
C ILE A 371 12.73 -9.39 25.45
N SER A 372 11.67 -9.72 26.19
CA SER A 372 11.03 -11.05 26.13
C SER A 372 9.68 -11.02 25.43
N PHE A 373 9.40 -12.04 24.65
CA PHE A 373 8.19 -12.24 23.87
C PHE A 373 7.41 -13.43 24.46
N ASN A 374 6.42 -13.13 25.28
CA ASN A 374 5.65 -14.15 25.98
C ASN A 374 4.33 -14.41 25.25
N SER A 375 4.17 -15.63 24.75
CA SER A 375 2.95 -16.13 24.14
C SER A 375 2.82 -17.62 24.45
N LEU A 376 1.63 -18.19 24.28
CA LEU A 376 1.43 -19.64 24.33
C LEU A 376 2.05 -20.34 23.12
N SER A 377 2.29 -19.61 22.02
CA SER A 377 2.89 -20.12 20.78
C SER A 377 4.01 -19.20 20.28
N PRO A 378 5.14 -19.07 21.02
CA PRO A 378 6.21 -18.13 20.67
C PRO A 378 6.80 -18.38 19.28
N SER A 379 6.93 -19.65 18.86
CA SER A 379 7.45 -20.02 17.52
C SER A 379 6.62 -19.52 16.34
N SER A 380 5.38 -19.09 16.61
CA SER A 380 4.49 -18.49 15.63
C SER A 380 4.90 -17.08 15.20
N PHE A 381 5.77 -16.43 15.97
CA PHE A 381 6.17 -15.06 15.74
C PHE A 381 7.52 -14.97 15.05
N HIS A 382 7.67 -13.95 14.22
CA HIS A 382 8.94 -13.46 13.72
C HIS A 382 9.14 -12.02 14.18
N VAL A 383 10.34 -11.67 14.62
CA VAL A 383 10.61 -10.34 15.18
C VAL A 383 11.80 -9.67 14.49
N PRO A 384 11.57 -8.96 13.39
CA PRO A 384 12.51 -7.96 12.89
C PRO A 384 12.76 -6.89 13.95
N TYR A 385 14.00 -6.44 14.09
CA TYR A 385 14.34 -5.37 15.00
C TYR A 385 15.49 -4.50 14.50
N ILE A 386 15.44 -3.22 14.87
CA ILE A 386 16.42 -2.20 14.51
C ILE A 386 17.17 -1.77 15.76
N VAL A 387 18.50 -1.74 15.66
CA VAL A 387 19.38 -1.21 16.72
C VAL A 387 20.05 0.05 16.19
N TYR A 388 19.66 1.21 16.73
CA TYR A 388 20.24 2.50 16.40
C TYR A 388 21.42 2.81 17.33
N ARG A 389 22.50 3.31 16.73
CA ARG A 389 23.73 3.64 17.44
C ARG A 389 23.92 5.14 17.62
N ALA A 390 24.77 5.49 18.59
CA ALA A 390 25.09 6.87 18.92
C ALA A 390 25.78 7.64 17.77
N ASP A 391 26.42 6.93 16.84
CA ASP A 391 27.04 7.49 15.62
C ASP A 391 26.02 7.80 14.50
N GLY A 392 24.74 7.48 14.72
CA GLY A 392 23.66 7.65 13.75
C GLY A 392 23.45 6.46 12.82
N THR A 393 24.30 5.43 12.89
CA THR A 393 24.11 4.18 12.14
C THR A 393 22.99 3.34 12.76
N TYR A 394 22.46 2.39 12.00
CA TYR A 394 21.60 1.36 12.55
C TYR A 394 21.87 0.01 11.90
N THR A 395 21.45 -1.07 12.59
CA THR A 395 21.46 -2.42 12.04
C THR A 395 20.08 -3.02 12.13
N VAL A 396 19.70 -3.81 11.14
CA VAL A 396 18.44 -4.56 11.11
C VAL A 396 18.76 -6.03 11.29
N ASN A 397 18.11 -6.65 12.25
CA ASN A 397 18.29 -8.04 12.63
C ASN A 397 16.90 -8.70 12.78
N ALA A 398 16.88 -10.00 13.04
CA ALA A 398 15.67 -10.73 13.31
C ALA A 398 15.84 -11.68 14.49
N PHE A 399 14.74 -11.97 15.17
CA PHE A 399 14.66 -12.92 16.27
C PHE A 399 13.40 -13.78 16.14
N ASP A 400 13.56 -15.09 16.23
CA ASP A 400 12.47 -16.07 16.21
C ASP A 400 12.30 -16.66 17.62
N PRO A 401 11.36 -16.14 18.43
CA PRO A 401 11.15 -16.65 19.78
C PRO A 401 10.71 -18.10 19.78
N THR A 402 11.19 -18.87 20.75
CA THR A 402 10.79 -20.26 21.00
C THR A 402 10.43 -20.42 22.48
N SER A 403 9.84 -21.56 22.84
CA SER A 403 9.56 -21.86 24.25
C SER A 403 10.83 -21.99 25.10
N ALA A 404 11.97 -22.33 24.48
CA ALA A 404 13.26 -22.41 25.15
C ALA A 404 14.00 -21.06 25.20
N GLN A 405 13.84 -20.24 24.17
CA GLN A 405 14.48 -18.94 24.03
C GLN A 405 13.47 -17.91 23.56
N ASN A 406 12.85 -17.22 24.52
CA ASN A 406 11.82 -16.22 24.25
C ASN A 406 12.31 -14.78 24.49
N ALA A 407 13.60 -14.58 24.72
CA ALA A 407 14.16 -13.26 24.99
C ALA A 407 15.39 -12.96 24.13
N LEU A 408 15.45 -11.73 23.63
CA LEU A 408 16.62 -11.15 22.97
C LEU A 408 17.34 -10.20 23.93
N TYR A 409 18.65 -10.08 23.73
CA TYR A 409 19.53 -9.27 24.57
C TYR A 409 20.35 -8.32 23.70
N ILE A 410 20.34 -7.03 24.04
CA ILE A 410 21.08 -5.98 23.32
C ILE A 410 21.99 -5.28 24.32
N SER A 411 23.30 -5.50 24.20
CA SER A 411 24.32 -4.88 25.06
C SER A 411 24.65 -3.45 24.64
N GLN A 412 25.40 -2.74 25.49
CA GLN A 412 25.90 -1.38 25.24
C GLN A 412 24.77 -0.34 25.09
N ILE A 413 23.61 -0.58 25.71
CA ILE A 413 22.56 0.43 25.77
C ILE A 413 23.01 1.63 26.61
N GLY A 414 22.68 2.83 26.16
CA GLY A 414 23.10 4.06 26.80
C GLY A 414 24.48 4.56 26.36
N SER A 415 25.36 3.69 25.87
CA SER A 415 26.68 4.07 25.37
C SER A 415 26.73 4.03 23.84
N ALA A 416 26.77 2.83 23.26
CA ALA A 416 26.81 2.65 21.82
C ALA A 416 25.42 2.61 21.19
N VAL A 417 24.43 2.07 21.91
CA VAL A 417 23.04 1.89 21.46
C VAL A 417 22.13 2.90 22.13
N THR A 418 21.40 3.69 21.34
CA THR A 418 20.57 4.80 21.82
C THR A 418 19.07 4.57 21.64
N ARG A 419 18.69 3.70 20.71
CA ARG A 419 17.30 3.34 20.43
C ARG A 419 17.21 1.93 19.85
N VAL A 420 16.15 1.21 20.20
CA VAL A 420 15.82 -0.11 19.65
C VAL A 420 14.36 -0.09 19.21
N VAL A 421 14.05 -0.61 18.03
CA VAL A 421 12.67 -0.83 17.61
C VAL A 421 12.47 -2.31 17.33
N VAL A 422 11.49 -2.96 17.96
CA VAL A 422 11.13 -4.36 17.67
C VAL A 422 9.79 -4.42 16.97
N MET A 423 9.66 -5.28 15.97
CA MET A 423 8.50 -5.32 15.08
C MET A 423 7.88 -6.71 14.96
N PRO A 424 7.33 -7.27 16.05
CA PRO A 424 6.88 -8.65 16.03
C PRO A 424 5.60 -8.80 15.19
N PHE A 425 5.53 -9.86 14.39
CA PHE A 425 4.32 -10.26 13.67
C PHE A 425 4.16 -11.78 13.69
N LYS A 426 2.92 -12.25 13.58
CA LYS A 426 2.59 -13.69 13.51
C LYS A 426 2.60 -14.17 12.05
N LYS A 427 3.12 -15.37 11.79
CA LYS A 427 3.43 -15.87 10.42
C LYS A 427 2.98 -17.31 10.14
N ASP A 428 2.02 -17.85 10.89
CA ASP A 428 1.65 -19.28 10.78
C ASP A 428 0.69 -19.55 9.64
N LYS A 429 -0.35 -18.72 9.51
CA LYS A 429 -1.37 -18.92 8.49
C LYS A 429 -0.82 -18.44 7.16
N LEU A 430 -0.98 -19.28 6.13
CA LEU A 430 -0.40 -19.03 4.81
C LEU A 430 -1.45 -18.93 3.69
N SER A 431 -2.67 -19.39 3.94
CA SER A 431 -3.80 -19.42 3.00
C SER A 431 -5.12 -19.42 3.76
N ASP A 432 -6.21 -19.30 3.00
CA ASP A 432 -7.60 -19.45 3.46
C ASP A 432 -7.98 -18.35 4.46
N PHE A 433 -7.51 -17.13 4.20
CA PHE A 433 -7.85 -15.96 5.01
C PHE A 433 -9.25 -15.44 4.69
N GLY A 434 -9.98 -15.09 5.75
CA GLY A 434 -11.32 -14.51 5.68
C GLY A 434 -11.38 -13.12 6.33
N SER A 435 -12.59 -12.76 6.75
CA SER A 435 -12.90 -11.43 7.29
C SER A 435 -12.78 -11.29 8.82
N ASP A 436 -12.57 -12.40 9.52
CA ASP A 436 -12.41 -12.43 10.97
C ASP A 436 -11.31 -13.42 11.37
N GLU A 437 -10.07 -12.96 11.20
CA GLU A 437 -8.88 -13.75 11.48
C GLU A 437 -8.59 -13.80 12.99
N PRO A 438 -8.26 -14.99 13.52
CA PRO A 438 -7.99 -15.14 14.94
C PRO A 438 -6.72 -14.39 15.32
N SER A 439 -6.74 -13.79 16.51
CA SER A 439 -5.57 -13.14 17.09
C SER A 439 -4.93 -14.03 18.15
N THR A 440 -3.60 -13.92 18.29
CA THR A 440 -2.84 -14.62 19.32
C THR A 440 -2.32 -13.60 20.34
N PRO A 441 -2.56 -13.82 21.66
CA PRO A 441 -1.98 -12.97 22.68
C PRO A 441 -0.46 -13.04 22.69
N MET A 442 0.18 -11.88 22.74
CA MET A 442 1.62 -11.72 22.93
C MET A 442 1.88 -10.54 23.87
N THR A 443 2.68 -10.80 24.91
CA THR A 443 3.20 -9.77 25.81
C THR A 443 4.69 -9.59 25.55
N VAL A 444 5.05 -8.42 25.03
CA VAL A 444 6.45 -7.98 24.96
C VAL A 444 6.81 -7.33 26.30
N SER A 445 7.90 -7.79 26.93
CA SER A 445 8.39 -7.21 28.20
C SER A 445 9.82 -6.74 28.06
N LEU A 446 10.11 -5.57 28.59
CA LEU A 446 11.40 -4.88 28.52
C LEU A 446 11.97 -4.70 29.93
N SER A 447 13.25 -5.01 30.13
CA SER A 447 13.99 -4.62 31.34
C SER A 447 15.48 -4.44 31.06
N ARG A 448 16.17 -3.68 31.91
CA ARG A 448 17.64 -3.60 31.90
C ARG A 448 18.25 -4.66 32.83
N VAL A 449 19.33 -5.31 32.41
CA VAL A 449 20.01 -6.39 33.13
C VAL A 449 21.55 -6.28 33.08
N ASP A 450 22.24 -6.88 34.04
CA ASP A 450 23.71 -6.85 34.17
C ASP A 450 24.47 -7.51 33.01
N ALA A 451 23.98 -8.66 32.52
CA ALA A 451 24.67 -9.42 31.49
C ALA A 451 23.73 -10.35 30.71
N VAL A 452 24.17 -10.75 29.52
CA VAL A 452 23.58 -11.85 28.74
C VAL A 452 23.81 -13.16 29.51
N PRO A 453 22.78 -13.96 29.84
CA PRO A 453 22.97 -15.25 30.48
C PRO A 453 23.89 -16.14 29.64
N ALA A 454 24.79 -16.90 30.28
CA ALA A 454 25.77 -17.76 29.60
C ALA A 454 25.17 -18.85 28.67
N ILE A 455 23.85 -19.08 28.76
CA ILE A 455 23.10 -20.06 27.96
C ILE A 455 22.41 -19.38 26.75
N ALA A 456 22.38 -18.05 26.69
CA ALA A 456 21.72 -17.28 25.63
C ALA A 456 22.65 -16.91 24.45
N SER A 457 23.90 -17.38 24.45
CA SER A 457 24.91 -17.03 23.45
C SER A 457 24.85 -17.91 22.20
N THR A 458 23.73 -17.88 21.48
CA THR A 458 23.71 -18.03 20.03
C THR A 458 22.52 -17.26 19.50
N PRO A 459 22.70 -16.09 18.86
CA PRO A 459 21.73 -15.64 17.90
C PRO A 459 21.66 -16.71 16.80
N ASN A 460 20.47 -17.20 16.47
CA ASN A 460 20.22 -17.70 15.11
C ASN A 460 20.22 -16.50 14.16
N SER A 461 21.35 -15.79 14.09
CA SER A 461 21.58 -14.77 13.08
C SER A 461 21.95 -15.51 11.82
N ALA A 462 20.96 -15.84 10.99
CA ALA A 462 21.21 -15.76 9.55
C ALA A 462 21.74 -14.34 9.33
N ASN A 463 23.04 -14.22 9.06
CA ASN A 463 23.74 -12.95 8.87
C ASN A 463 23.03 -12.15 7.77
N ARG A 464 22.12 -11.26 8.15
CA ARG A 464 21.61 -10.20 7.29
C ARG A 464 22.57 -9.02 7.42
N ALA A 465 22.88 -8.45 6.25
CA ALA A 465 23.96 -7.51 6.04
C ALA A 465 24.11 -6.49 7.19
N THR A 466 25.25 -6.53 7.87
CA THR A 466 25.75 -5.44 8.71
C THR A 466 26.07 -4.27 7.78
N GLN A 467 25.06 -3.47 7.41
CA GLN A 467 25.30 -2.26 6.62
C GLN A 467 25.54 -1.09 7.57
N THR A 468 26.80 -0.68 7.65
CA THR A 468 27.23 0.55 8.29
C THR A 468 26.85 1.71 7.38
N ILE A 469 26.08 2.67 7.88
CA ILE A 469 25.60 3.80 7.08
C ILE A 469 26.15 5.09 7.64
N ALA A 470 26.70 5.90 6.74
CA ALA A 470 27.13 7.25 7.03
C ALA A 470 26.00 8.11 7.65
N ARG A 471 26.41 8.89 8.66
CA ARG A 471 25.66 10.00 9.28
C ARG A 471 24.95 10.87 8.22
N GLY A 472 23.78 11.44 8.57
CA GLY A 472 23.14 12.47 7.75
C GLY A 472 24.06 13.67 7.51
N PRO A 473 23.86 14.42 6.41
CA PRO A 473 24.79 15.46 6.00
C PRO A 473 24.92 16.54 7.07
N HIS A 474 26.15 16.76 7.53
CA HIS A 474 26.48 17.87 8.41
C HIS A 474 26.90 19.08 7.57
N PRO A 475 26.59 20.32 7.97
CA PRO A 475 27.06 21.52 7.28
C PRO A 475 28.57 21.49 6.98
N GLU A 476 29.35 20.96 7.92
CA GLU A 476 30.81 20.86 7.84
C GLU A 476 31.30 20.00 6.68
N ASP A 477 30.50 18.99 6.25
CA ASP A 477 30.80 18.12 5.11
C ASP A 477 30.87 18.91 3.78
N PHE A 478 30.32 20.12 3.77
CA PHE A 478 30.26 21.02 2.62
C PHE A 478 30.99 22.35 2.86
N GLY A 479 31.77 22.47 3.94
CA GLY A 479 32.41 23.74 4.32
C GLY A 479 31.42 24.81 4.79
N LEU A 480 30.26 24.39 5.30
CA LEU A 480 29.20 25.24 5.83
C LEU A 480 29.10 25.08 7.36
N SER A 481 28.35 25.97 7.98
CA SER A 481 28.06 25.98 9.42
C SER A 481 26.55 25.92 9.66
N SER A 482 26.15 25.33 10.78
CA SER A 482 24.75 25.40 11.21
C SER A 482 24.30 26.86 11.33
N GLY A 483 23.14 27.17 10.76
CA GLY A 483 22.58 28.52 10.69
C GLY A 483 22.95 29.30 9.43
N ASP A 484 23.83 28.77 8.57
CA ASP A 484 24.15 29.38 7.28
C ASP A 484 22.92 29.52 6.38
N PHE A 485 22.90 30.59 5.60
CA PHE A 485 21.94 30.77 4.52
C PHE A 485 22.57 30.31 3.21
N ILE A 486 21.89 29.43 2.49
CA ILE A 486 22.36 28.87 1.22
C ILE A 486 21.38 29.14 0.10
N ARG A 487 21.90 29.21 -1.13
CA ARG A 487 21.13 29.35 -2.37
C ARG A 487 21.91 28.75 -3.53
N VAL A 488 21.20 28.15 -4.48
CA VAL A 488 21.82 27.71 -5.74
C VAL A 488 21.91 28.88 -6.71
N GLN A 489 22.99 28.94 -7.48
CA GLN A 489 23.20 30.03 -8.45
C GLN A 489 22.03 30.12 -9.44
N GLY A 490 21.41 31.29 -9.56
CA GLY A 490 20.26 31.52 -10.45
C GLY A 490 18.89 31.21 -9.83
N GLU A 491 18.84 30.56 -8.66
CA GLU A 491 17.58 30.34 -7.95
C GLU A 491 17.16 31.57 -7.13
N ALA A 492 15.84 31.74 -6.96
CA ALA A 492 15.29 32.81 -6.13
C ALA A 492 15.19 32.42 -4.64
N ASN A 493 15.13 31.12 -4.34
CA ASN A 493 14.89 30.63 -2.99
C ASN A 493 16.17 30.65 -2.14
N ILE A 494 16.05 31.13 -0.91
CA ILE A 494 17.10 31.09 0.10
C ILE A 494 16.66 30.11 1.18
N TYR A 495 17.58 29.24 1.60
CA TYR A 495 17.33 28.31 2.69
C TYR A 495 18.27 28.59 3.86
N GLN A 496 17.82 28.35 5.09
CA GLN A 496 18.69 28.28 6.27
C GLN A 496 18.89 26.83 6.67
N ILE A 497 20.14 26.39 6.88
CA ILE A 497 20.45 25.01 7.28
C ILE A 497 20.70 24.88 8.78
N ASN A 498 20.55 23.68 9.34
CA ASN A 498 20.90 23.38 10.73
C ASN A 498 21.94 22.25 10.84
N ALA A 499 22.45 22.03 12.06
CA ALA A 499 23.42 20.96 12.37
C ALA A 499 22.86 19.53 12.21
N ARG A 500 21.58 19.36 11.89
CA ARG A 500 20.91 18.07 11.90
C ARG A 500 20.50 17.59 10.50
N GLY A 501 21.04 18.23 9.47
CA GLY A 501 20.79 17.85 8.08
C GLY A 501 19.48 18.39 7.51
N PHE A 502 18.89 19.41 8.13
CA PHE A 502 17.67 20.06 7.61
C PHE A 502 17.96 21.44 7.04
N LYS A 503 17.12 21.85 6.07
CA LYS A 503 17.03 23.21 5.52
C LYS A 503 15.61 23.75 5.71
N ARG A 504 15.44 25.03 6.03
CA ARG A 504 14.14 25.73 5.98
C ARG A 504 14.12 26.78 4.90
N LEU A 505 12.99 26.92 4.20
CA LEU A 505 12.81 28.00 3.22
C LEU A 505 12.65 29.35 3.92
N ILE A 506 13.31 30.39 3.42
CA ILE A 506 13.06 31.78 3.77
C ILE A 506 11.96 32.34 2.86
N PRO A 507 10.74 32.57 3.35
CA PRO A 507 9.57 32.68 2.49
C PRO A 507 9.35 34.10 1.93
N SER A 508 10.04 35.12 2.45
CA SER A 508 9.96 36.51 1.94
C SER A 508 11.22 37.32 2.23
N ALA A 509 11.41 38.41 1.48
CA ALA A 509 12.50 39.35 1.70
C ALA A 509 12.42 40.04 3.07
N ALA A 510 11.21 40.29 3.60
CA ALA A 510 11.02 40.84 4.92
C ALA A 510 11.50 39.87 6.01
N ILE A 511 11.18 38.58 5.87
CA ILE A 511 11.63 37.54 6.80
C ILE A 511 13.14 37.35 6.72
N CYS A 512 13.72 37.37 5.52
CA CYS A 512 15.18 37.38 5.34
C CYS A 512 15.84 38.55 6.09
N LYS A 513 15.28 39.76 6.00
CA LYS A 513 15.78 40.93 6.74
C LYS A 513 15.72 40.75 8.26
N ALA A 514 14.75 40.01 8.78
CA ALA A 514 14.59 39.76 10.22
C ALA A 514 15.39 38.56 10.75
N ALA A 515 15.67 37.56 9.90
CA ALA A 515 16.28 36.29 10.27
C ALA A 515 17.79 36.37 10.58
N ALA A 516 18.47 37.45 10.18
CA ALA A 516 19.90 37.67 10.44
C ALA A 516 20.16 39.12 10.89
N PRO A 517 21.27 39.40 11.60
CA PRO A 517 21.61 40.76 12.03
C PRO A 517 22.04 41.65 10.85
N GLY A 518 21.96 42.98 11.03
CA GLY A 518 22.42 43.97 10.03
C GLY A 518 21.34 44.45 9.05
N SER A 519 21.62 45.56 8.36
CA SER A 519 20.65 46.24 7.47
C SER A 519 20.28 45.42 6.22
N GLY A 520 21.15 44.50 5.78
CA GLY A 520 20.90 43.56 4.70
C GLY A 520 20.23 42.25 5.13
N GLY A 521 20.15 41.97 6.45
CA GLY A 521 19.71 40.69 7.00
C GLY A 521 20.35 39.49 6.31
N CYS A 522 19.56 38.44 6.06
CA CYS A 522 20.09 37.17 5.54
C CYS A 522 20.76 37.31 4.17
N PHE A 523 20.37 38.30 3.35
CA PHE A 523 20.95 38.56 2.03
C PHE A 523 22.45 38.84 2.08
N SER A 524 22.95 39.38 3.20
CA SER A 524 24.37 39.66 3.41
C SER A 524 25.19 38.42 3.78
N PHE A 525 24.55 37.28 4.06
CA PHE A 525 25.18 36.06 4.53
C PHE A 525 24.88 34.84 3.65
N VAL A 526 24.17 35.03 2.52
CA VAL A 526 23.84 33.92 1.61
C VAL A 526 25.10 33.40 0.93
N LYS A 527 25.42 32.14 1.19
CA LYS A 527 26.44 31.37 0.48
C LYS A 527 25.83 30.73 -0.76
N THR A 528 26.47 30.91 -1.90
CA THR A 528 26.04 30.24 -3.13
C THR A 528 26.63 28.83 -3.14
N VAL A 529 25.79 27.81 -3.35
CA VAL A 529 26.17 26.39 -3.29
C VAL A 529 25.74 25.66 -4.56
N LEU A 530 26.32 24.48 -4.82
CA LEU A 530 25.86 23.60 -5.89
C LEU A 530 24.49 22.99 -5.55
N PRO A 531 23.66 22.60 -6.56
CA PRO A 531 22.38 21.93 -6.34
C PRO A 531 22.49 20.72 -5.39
N ALA A 532 23.48 19.85 -5.61
CA ALA A 532 23.70 18.67 -4.78
C ALA A 532 23.95 18.98 -3.30
N VAL A 533 24.57 20.13 -2.98
CA VAL A 533 24.78 20.57 -1.59
C VAL A 533 23.47 21.04 -0.99
N GLN A 534 22.64 21.77 -1.75
CA GLN A 534 21.33 22.19 -1.29
C GLN A 534 20.42 20.98 -1.06
N ASP A 535 20.44 19.99 -1.95
CA ASP A 535 19.60 18.78 -1.92
C ASP A 535 20.02 17.77 -0.86
N ALA A 536 21.27 17.84 -0.38
CA ALA A 536 21.72 17.04 0.76
C ALA A 536 20.89 17.33 2.03
N PHE A 537 20.40 18.56 2.23
CA PHE A 537 19.64 18.92 3.43
C PHE A 537 18.12 18.74 3.22
N GLU A 538 17.46 18.03 4.13
CA GLU A 538 16.02 17.75 4.09
C GLU A 538 15.18 19.01 4.39
N LEU A 539 14.13 19.28 3.62
CA LEU A 539 13.31 20.48 3.80
C LEU A 539 12.39 20.36 5.04
N SER A 540 12.49 21.32 5.96
CA SER A 540 11.56 21.51 7.07
C SER A 540 10.75 22.78 6.93
N ALA A 541 9.47 22.69 7.32
CA ALA A 541 8.55 23.83 7.43
C ALA A 541 8.30 24.26 8.88
N TYR A 542 8.98 23.64 9.86
CA TYR A 542 8.63 23.81 11.28
C TYR A 542 9.54 24.82 11.97
N VAL A 543 8.91 25.74 12.69
CA VAL A 543 9.60 26.80 13.45
C VAL A 543 9.04 26.92 14.86
N ALA A 544 9.88 27.37 15.80
CA ALA A 544 9.48 27.68 17.17
C ALA A 544 10.10 29.01 17.61
N ASN A 545 9.35 29.80 18.39
CA ASN A 545 9.89 31.00 19.02
C ASN A 545 10.28 30.70 20.48
N PRO A 546 11.59 30.67 20.82
CA PRO A 546 12.02 30.36 22.18
C PRO A 546 11.53 31.38 23.22
N ALA A 547 11.13 32.59 22.82
CA ALA A 547 10.63 33.63 23.74
C ALA A 547 9.20 33.40 24.25
N GLN A 548 8.42 32.50 23.64
CA GLN A 548 7.01 32.28 24.03
C GLN A 548 6.83 31.27 25.17
N SER A 549 7.86 30.49 25.54
CA SER A 549 7.91 29.53 26.67
C SER A 549 6.77 28.49 26.79
N ASP A 550 5.78 28.55 25.91
CA ASP A 550 4.56 27.74 25.87
C ASP A 550 4.73 26.43 25.09
N GLY A 551 5.86 26.27 24.39
CA GLY A 551 6.17 25.10 23.57
C GLY A 551 5.46 25.07 22.23
N THR A 552 4.90 26.20 21.76
CA THR A 552 4.17 26.26 20.49
C THR A 552 5.13 26.09 19.30
N ILE A 553 4.82 25.11 18.45
CA ILE A 553 5.47 24.90 17.15
C ILE A 553 4.53 25.39 16.06
N TYR A 554 5.09 26.09 15.07
CA TYR A 554 4.36 26.60 13.92
C TYR A 554 4.83 25.92 12.65
N ARG A 555 3.90 25.70 11.72
CA ARG A 555 4.25 25.33 10.34
C ARG A 555 4.23 26.59 9.48
N ALA A 556 5.39 26.94 8.91
CA ALA A 556 5.53 28.04 7.96
C ALA A 556 5.06 27.61 6.57
N VAL A 557 4.04 28.28 6.06
CA VAL A 557 3.45 28.01 4.73
C VAL A 557 3.54 29.27 3.88
N ARG A 558 3.86 29.13 2.60
CA ARG A 558 3.77 30.20 1.61
C ARG A 558 2.41 30.08 0.91
N ASN A 559 1.60 31.13 0.91
CA ASN A 559 0.35 31.21 0.15
C ASN A 559 0.41 32.35 -0.89
N GLN A 560 -0.68 32.57 -1.64
CA GLN A 560 -0.75 33.60 -2.69
C GLN A 560 -0.61 35.04 -2.17
N THR A 561 -0.82 35.29 -0.87
CA THR A 561 -0.79 36.63 -0.26
C THR A 561 0.45 36.89 0.62
N GLY A 562 1.30 35.87 0.88
CA GLY A 562 2.53 36.01 1.66
C GLY A 562 2.95 34.73 2.42
N ALA A 563 3.72 34.92 3.49
CA ALA A 563 4.09 33.84 4.42
C ALA A 563 3.14 33.84 5.62
N VAL A 564 2.61 32.67 5.96
CA VAL A 564 1.64 32.47 7.06
C VAL A 564 2.20 31.42 8.03
N LEU A 565 2.01 31.62 9.32
CA LEU A 565 2.21 30.57 10.31
C LEU A 565 0.86 29.92 10.59
N VAL A 566 0.74 28.65 10.22
CA VAL A 566 -0.40 27.84 10.65
C VAL A 566 -0.04 27.27 12.01
N THR A 567 -0.80 27.70 13.03
CA THR A 567 -0.63 27.20 14.39
C THR A 567 -1.02 25.73 14.43
N THR A 568 -0.06 24.85 14.67
CA THR A 568 -0.35 23.49 15.08
C THR A 568 -0.28 23.49 16.61
N ARG A 569 -1.43 23.52 17.29
CA ARG A 569 -1.46 23.36 18.76
C ARG A 569 -1.05 21.93 19.08
N MET A 570 0.25 21.69 19.19
CA MET A 570 0.79 20.46 19.75
C MET A 570 0.90 20.68 21.26
N GLN A 571 0.10 19.97 22.05
CA GLN A 571 0.33 19.90 23.49
C GLN A 571 1.73 19.33 23.72
N ARG A 572 2.38 19.77 24.80
CA ARG A 572 3.82 19.61 25.15
C ARG A 572 4.38 18.17 25.20
N TRP A 573 3.62 17.17 24.76
CA TRP A 573 3.90 15.74 24.82
C TRP A 573 3.38 14.94 23.60
N ASN A 574 2.90 15.59 22.54
CA ASN A 574 2.39 14.91 21.34
C ASN A 574 3.22 15.27 20.08
N PHE A 575 4.45 14.74 20.01
CA PHE A 575 5.35 14.87 18.85
C PHE A 575 5.02 13.81 17.77
N SER A 576 3.74 13.66 17.41
CA SER A 576 3.35 12.70 16.37
C SER A 576 3.93 13.11 15.01
N GLY A 577 4.91 12.35 14.52
CA GLY A 577 5.45 12.46 13.16
C GLY A 577 6.37 13.65 12.86
N LEU A 578 6.70 14.48 13.86
CA LEU A 578 7.58 15.63 13.70
C LEU A 578 8.96 15.32 14.28
N ASN A 579 10.00 15.29 13.44
CA ASN A 579 11.38 15.13 13.90
C ASN A 579 11.79 16.41 14.67
N PRO A 580 12.12 16.35 15.99
CA PRO A 580 12.52 17.54 16.75
C PRO A 580 13.74 18.24 16.16
N ASP A 581 14.63 17.49 15.53
CA ASP A 581 15.83 17.99 14.86
C ASP A 581 15.50 18.82 13.59
N SER A 582 14.27 18.73 13.07
CA SER A 582 13.79 19.52 11.94
C SER A 582 13.27 20.91 12.34
N ILE A 583 13.14 21.22 13.63
CA ILE A 583 12.57 22.50 14.10
C ILE A 583 13.63 23.60 14.06
N PHE A 584 13.28 24.73 13.44
CA PHE A 584 14.13 25.92 13.42
C PHE A 584 13.68 26.95 14.46
N LEU A 585 14.64 27.46 15.24
CA LEU A 585 14.36 28.52 16.20
C LEU A 585 14.35 29.89 15.50
N ILE A 586 13.28 30.66 15.72
CA ILE A 586 13.09 31.97 15.09
C ILE A 586 12.96 33.08 16.13
N ALA A 587 13.43 34.27 15.78
CA ALA A 587 13.31 35.43 16.65
C ALA A 587 11.89 36.01 16.65
N ALA A 588 11.47 36.63 17.76
CA ALA A 588 10.15 37.27 17.87
C ALA A 588 9.88 38.33 16.79
N ARG A 589 10.93 39.03 16.33
CA ARG A 589 10.85 39.99 15.22
C ARG A 589 10.56 39.32 13.86
N GLU A 590 11.04 38.09 13.67
CA GLU A 590 10.75 37.29 12.48
C GLU A 590 9.31 36.80 12.52
N GLN A 591 8.87 36.27 13.66
CA GLN A 591 7.53 35.73 13.85
C GLN A 591 6.42 36.76 13.53
N LYS A 592 6.61 38.04 13.87
CA LYS A 592 5.67 39.13 13.58
C LYS A 592 5.44 39.40 12.08
N LEU A 593 6.31 38.90 11.21
CA LEU A 593 6.23 39.12 9.76
C LEU A 593 5.42 38.04 9.04
N TYR A 594 5.07 36.96 9.73
CA TYR A 594 4.10 36.00 9.25
C TYR A 594 2.70 36.50 9.57
N ARG A 595 1.82 36.54 8.56
CA ARG A 595 0.46 37.09 8.66
C ARG A 595 -0.58 36.04 8.97
#